data_AF-A0A4R0XNL2-F1
#
_entry.id   AF-A0A4R0XNL2-F1
#
_cell.length_a   1.000
_cell.length_b   1.000
_cell.length_c   1.000
_cell.angle_alpha   90.00
_cell.angle_beta   90.00
_cell.angle_gamma   90.00
#
_symmetry.space_group_name_H-M   'P 1'
#
loop_
_entity.id
_entity.type
_entity.pdbx_description
1 polymer ?
#
loop_
_entity_poly.entity_id
_entity_poly.type
_entity_poly.pdbx_seq_one_letter_code
_entity_poly.pdbx_strand_id
1 'polypeptide(L)'
;LFFKAIKQNLKLKAFLGRSKNAIQTQIWIAMIAYLLVSFAQHLGKKGWTVQRLLRIIQVNLFEIKTLKALFSPDKVPIKQEEA
;
A
#
# COMPACT_ATOMS: atom_id res chain seq x y z
N LEU A 1 2.96 0.41 18.74
CA LEU A 1 2.65 -0.50 17.60
C LEU A 1 2.88 0.12 16.21
N PHE A 2 2.58 1.41 16.01
CA PHE A 2 2.73 2.11 14.71
C PHE A 2 4.11 1.96 14.04
N PHE A 3 5.20 2.29 14.73
CA PHE A 3 6.56 2.12 14.19
C PHE A 3 6.93 0.65 13.91
N LYS A 4 6.39 -0.29 14.67
CA LYS A 4 6.57 -1.73 14.44
C LYS A 4 5.86 -2.16 13.16
N ALA A 5 4.62 -1.70 12.95
CA ALA A 5 3.86 -1.96 11.73
C ALA A 5 4.54 -1.33 10.50
N ILE A 6 5.03 -0.09 10.60
CA ILE A 6 5.81 0.55 9.53
C ILE A 6 7.06 -0.27 9.21
N LYS A 7 7.88 -0.64 10.20
CA LYS A 7 9.08 -1.45 9.98
C LYS A 7 8.78 -2.83 9.40
N GLN A 8 7.65 -3.45 9.75
CA GLN A 8 7.26 -4.77 9.24
C GLN A 8 6.71 -4.72 7.81
N ASN A 9 5.97 -3.66 7.46
CA ASN A 9 5.32 -3.55 6.16
C ASN A 9 6.19 -2.83 5.11
N LEU A 10 7.00 -1.86 5.53
CA LEU A 10 8.01 -1.22 4.70
C LEU A 10 9.35 -1.91 4.97
N LYS A 11 9.62 -3.01 4.25
CA LYS A 11 10.99 -3.48 4.09
C LYS A 11 11.74 -2.41 3.27
N LEU A 12 12.25 -1.38 3.94
CA LEU A 12 13.15 -0.38 3.37
C LEU A 12 14.41 -1.10 2.89
N LYS A 13 14.37 -1.62 1.66
CA LYS A 13 15.42 -2.48 1.10
C LYS A 13 16.71 -1.71 0.83
N ALA A 14 16.60 -0.39 0.67
CA ALA A 14 17.70 0.56 0.68
C ALA A 14 17.14 1.96 0.94
N PHE A 15 17.85 2.77 1.73
CA PHE A 15 17.58 4.21 1.79
C PHE A 15 18.11 4.84 0.50
N LEU A 16 17.27 5.59 -0.22
CA LEU A 16 17.65 6.25 -1.49
C LEU A 16 18.73 7.35 -1.30
N GLY A 17 19.09 7.66 -0.06
CA GLY A 17 20.14 8.60 0.30
C GLY A 17 20.57 8.32 1.75
N ARG A 18 21.88 8.47 2.02
CA ARG A 18 22.47 8.22 3.34
C ARG A 18 22.62 9.48 4.20
N SER A 19 22.23 10.64 3.68
CA SER A 19 22.27 11.88 4.46
C SER A 19 21.17 11.89 5.53
N LYS A 20 21.44 12.53 6.67
CA LYS A 20 20.48 12.65 7.78
C LYS A 20 19.14 13.23 7.30
N ASN A 21 19.19 14.24 6.43
CA ASN A 21 17.99 14.86 5.87
C ASN A 21 17.21 13.91 4.96
N ALA A 22 17.90 13.16 4.07
CA ALA A 22 17.24 12.19 3.20
C ALA A 22 16.52 11.08 4.00
N ILE A 23 17.15 10.60 5.08
CA ILE A 23 16.55 9.62 5.98
C ILE A 23 15.33 10.23 6.70
N GLN A 24 15.44 11.45 7.21
CA GLN A 24 14.33 12.14 7.86
C GLN A 24 13.14 12.31 6.91
N THR A 25 13.37 12.79 5.69
CA THR A 25 12.32 12.91 4.66
C THR A 25 11.68 11.57 4.33
N GLN A 26 12.46 10.49 4.19
CA GLN A 26 11.92 9.16 3.92
C GLN A 26 11.02 8.65 5.05
N ILE A 27 11.38 8.92 6.30
CA ILE A 27 10.54 8.58 7.46
C ILE A 27 9.22 9.38 7.42
N TRP A 28 9.27 10.68 7.14
CA TRP A 28 8.07 11.51 6.99
C TRP A 28 7.15 11.00 5.87
N ILE A 29 7.70 10.69 4.69
CA ILE A 29 6.94 10.13 3.56
C ILE A 29 6.30 8.79 3.95
N ALA A 30 7.06 7.90 4.59
CA ALA A 30 6.56 6.60 5.04
C ALA A 30 5.41 6.74 6.05
N MET A 31 5.50 7.70 6.98
CA MET A 31 4.43 7.97 7.96
C MET A 31 3.18 8.50 7.27
N ILE A 32 3.31 9.43 6.33
CA ILE A 32 2.18 9.98 5.57
C ILE A 32 1.51 8.88 4.73
N ALA A 33 2.29 8.09 3.99
CA ALA A 33 1.76 7.00 3.16
C ALA A 33 1.00 5.96 4.00
N TYR A 34 1.56 5.56 5.15
CA TYR A 34 0.89 4.62 6.05
C TYR A 34 -0.42 5.19 6.61
N LEU A 35 -0.42 6.48 6.98
CA LEU A 35 -1.63 7.15 7.45
C LEU A 35 -2.72 7.17 6.38
N LEU A 36 -2.38 7.49 5.13
CA LEU A 36 -3.32 7.45 4.00
C LEU A 36 -3.92 6.05 3.81
N VAL A 37 -3.10 4.99 3.88
CA VAL A 37 -3.59 3.62 3.73
C VAL A 37 -4.48 3.23 4.91
N SER A 38 -4.12 3.61 6.13
CA SER A 38 -4.93 3.36 7.32
C SER A 38 -6.27 4.11 7.26
N PHE A 39 -6.28 5.33 6.72
CA PHE A 39 -7.49 6.09 6.49
C PHE A 39 -8.36 5.46 5.41
N ALA A 40 -7.75 5.01 4.30
CA ALA A 40 -8.46 4.28 3.25
C ALA A 40 -9.03 2.95 3.77
N GLN A 41 -8.33 2.25 4.67
CA GLN A 41 -8.84 1.08 5.37
C GLN A 41 -10.05 1.43 6.24
N HIS A 42 -10.03 2.58 6.93
CA HIS A 42 -11.15 3.04 7.73
C HIS A 42 -12.39 3.36 6.88
N LEU A 43 -12.18 3.89 5.67
CA LEU A 43 -13.25 4.12 4.69
C LEU A 43 -13.78 2.82 4.06
N GLY A 44 -12.91 1.82 3.88
CA GLY A 44 -13.27 0.49 3.37
C GLY A 44 -14.02 -0.33 4.42
N LYS A 45 -15.17 -0.92 4.06
CA LYS A 45 -15.98 -1.74 4.97
C LYS A 45 -15.18 -2.91 5.58
N LYS A 46 -15.65 -3.40 6.75
CA LYS A 46 -15.08 -4.51 7.55
C LYS A 46 -14.60 -5.68 6.67
N GLY A 47 -13.31 -5.99 6.72
CA GLY A 47 -12.70 -7.14 6.03
C GLY A 47 -11.31 -6.85 5.43
N TRP A 48 -10.95 -5.59 5.26
CA TRP A 48 -9.65 -5.19 4.72
C TRP A 48 -8.63 -4.91 5.83
N THR A 49 -7.42 -5.48 5.71
CA THR A 49 -6.29 -5.19 6.60
C THR A 49 -5.33 -4.20 5.94
N VAL A 50 -4.67 -3.34 6.73
CA VAL A 50 -3.64 -2.40 6.24
C VAL A 50 -2.57 -3.11 5.42
N GLN A 51 -2.15 -4.30 5.87
CA GLN A 51 -1.12 -5.09 5.18
C GLN A 51 -1.58 -5.57 3.80
N ARG A 52 -2.83 -6.03 3.67
CA ARG A 52 -3.40 -6.43 2.38
C ARG A 52 -3.49 -5.25 1.42
N LEU A 53 -3.83 -4.07 1.96
CA LEU A 53 -3.90 -2.84 1.19
C LEU A 53 -2.55 -2.37 0.69
N LEU A 54 -1.55 -2.36 1.58
CA LEU A 54 -0.19 -2.02 1.21
C LEU A 54 0.33 -2.93 0.10
N ARG A 55 0.02 -4.24 0.16
CA ARG A 55 0.39 -5.18 -0.89
C ARG A 55 -0.27 -4.83 -2.23
N ILE A 56 -1.57 -4.55 -2.24
CA ILE A 56 -2.29 -4.19 -3.47
C ILE A 56 -1.70 -2.90 -4.08
N ILE A 57 -1.44 -1.89 -3.26
CA ILE A 57 -0.81 -0.64 -3.71
C ILE A 57 0.60 -0.89 -4.25
N GLN A 58 1.37 -1.80 -3.65
CA GLN A 58 2.70 -2.16 -4.13
C GLN A 58 2.68 -2.82 -5.52
N VAL A 59 1.75 -3.75 -5.78
CA VAL A 59 1.63 -4.37 -7.12
C VAL A 59 1.04 -3.42 -8.16
N ASN A 60 0.20 -2.47 -7.76
CA ASN A 60 -0.45 -1.50 -8.66
C ASN A 60 0.24 -0.13 -8.62
N LEU A 61 1.49 -0.03 -8.16
CA LEU A 61 2.17 1.25 -7.93
C LEU A 61 2.31 2.11 -9.20
N PHE A 62 2.39 1.44 -10.35
CA PHE A 62 2.53 2.07 -11.66
C PHE A 62 1.20 2.24 -12.41
N GLU A 63 0.08 1.81 -11.82
CA GLU A 63 -1.23 1.91 -12.44
C GLU A 63 -2.04 3.08 -11.86
N ILE A 64 -2.61 3.90 -12.73
CA ILE A 64 -3.53 4.97 -12.33
C ILE A 64 -4.92 4.35 -12.17
N LYS A 65 -5.25 3.94 -10.94
CA LYS A 65 -6.59 3.44 -10.57
C LYS A 65 -7.16 4.18 -9.39
N THR A 66 -8.48 4.28 -9.33
CA THR A 66 -9.17 4.81 -8.15
C THR A 66 -9.07 3.83 -6.98
N LEU A 67 -9.00 4.35 -5.75
CA LEU A 67 -8.98 3.50 -4.55
C LEU A 67 -10.16 2.53 -4.52
N LYS A 68 -11.36 2.97 -4.91
CA LYS A 68 -12.57 2.14 -4.96
C LYS A 68 -12.43 0.94 -5.91
N ALA A 69 -11.77 1.13 -7.05
CA ALA A 69 -11.44 0.05 -7.99
C ALA A 69 -10.38 -0.90 -7.41
N LEU A 70 -9.40 -0.41 -6.65
CA LEU A 70 -8.42 -1.27 -5.98
C LEU A 70 -9.03 -2.10 -4.84
N PHE A 71 -10.02 -1.54 -4.14
CA PHE A 71 -10.77 -2.21 -3.06
C PHE A 71 -11.80 -3.22 -3.55
N SER A 72 -12.17 -3.15 -4.83
CA SER A 72 -13.13 -4.07 -5.44
C SER A 72 -12.34 -4.88 -6.46
N PRO A 73 -11.82 -6.08 -6.13
CA PRO A 73 -11.20 -6.89 -7.15
C PRO A 73 -12.25 -7.06 -8.25
N ASP A 74 -11.98 -6.49 -9.42
CA ASP A 74 -12.82 -6.73 -10.59
C ASP A 74 -12.99 -8.25 -10.66
N LYS A 75 -14.25 -8.70 -10.73
CA LYS A 75 -14.53 -10.09 -11.04
C LYS A 75 -13.87 -10.31 -12.40
N VAL A 76 -12.67 -10.90 -12.39
CA VAL A 76 -11.98 -11.29 -13.60
C VAL A 76 -13.02 -12.09 -14.38
N PRO A 77 -13.46 -11.64 -15.57
CA PRO A 77 -14.23 -12.53 -16.42
C PRO A 77 -13.25 -13.64 -16.72
N ILE A 78 -13.48 -14.81 -16.15
CA ILE A 78 -12.82 -16.04 -16.58
C ILE A 78 -13.18 -16.11 -18.06
N LYS A 79 -12.27 -15.71 -18.94
CA LYS A 79 -12.36 -16.10 -20.34
C LYS A 79 -12.31 -17.61 -20.31
N GLN A 80 -13.48 -18.22 -20.48
CA GLN A 80 -13.57 -19.61 -20.90
C GLN A 80 -12.98 -19.64 -22.31
N GLU A 81 -11.67 -19.83 -22.39
CA GLU A 81 -11.00 -20.21 -23.62
C GLU A 81 -11.07 -21.75 -23.69
N GLU A 82 -11.92 -22.18 -24.63
CA GLU A 82 -11.81 -23.37 -25.49
C GLU A 82 -11.98 -24.78 -24.88
N ALA A 83 -13.14 -25.38 -25.18
CA ALA A 83 -13.29 -26.75 -25.68
C ALA A 83 -14.61 -26.87 -26.47
#